data_AF-A0A5J4SWQ2-F1
#
_entry.id   AF-A0A5J4SWQ2-F1
#
_cell.length_a   1.000
_cell.length_b   1.000
_cell.length_c   1.000
_cell.angle_alpha   90.00
_cell.angle_beta   90.00
_cell.angle_gamma   90.00
#
_symmetry.space_group_name_H-M   'P 1'
#
loop_
_entity.id
_entity.type
_entity.pdbx_description
1 polymer ?
#
loop_
_entity_poly.entity_id
_entity_poly.type
_entity_poly.pdbx_seq_one_letter_code
_entity_poly.pdbx_strand_id
1 'polypeptide(L)' 'MNVETKLIKSRLGLLGLAEGLGNVSLACKYLGYS' A
#
# COMPACT_ATOMS: atom_id res chain seq x y z
N MET A 1 5.69 -20.60 -1.71
CA MET A 1 5.08 -19.37 -1.16
C MET A 1 4.65 -18.51 -2.34
N ASN A 2 3.33 -18.38 -2.57
CA ASN A 2 2.77 -17.81 -3.80
C ASN A 2 3.04 -16.28 -3.88
N VAL A 3 3.63 -15.79 -4.97
CA VAL A 3 4.00 -14.36 -5.15
C VAL A 3 2.80 -13.43 -5.05
N GLU A 4 1.64 -13.91 -5.48
CA GLU A 4 0.37 -13.17 -5.44
C GLU A 4 -0.06 -12.78 -4.01
N THR A 5 0.18 -13.66 -3.02
CA THR A 5 -0.19 -13.38 -1.62
C THR A 5 0.68 -12.32 -0.99
N LYS A 6 1.95 -12.18 -1.43
CA LYS A 6 2.83 -11.08 -1.03
C LYS A 6 2.35 -9.74 -1.61
N LEU A 7 1.95 -9.72 -2.87
CA LEU A 7 1.40 -8.53 -3.53
C LEU A 7 0.09 -8.07 -2.86
N ILE A 8 -0.75 -9.01 -2.44
CA ILE A 8 -1.99 -8.70 -1.72
C ILE A 8 -1.69 -8.10 -0.34
N LYS A 9 -0.74 -8.66 0.42
CA LYS A 9 -0.32 -8.10 1.73
C LYS A 9 0.29 -6.72 1.61
N SER A 10 1.15 -6.48 0.62
CA SER A 10 1.70 -5.15 0.37
C SER A 10 0.61 -4.13 0.00
N ARG A 11 -0.38 -4.53 -0.82
CA ARG A 11 -1.50 -3.65 -1.19
C ARG A 11 -2.48 -3.38 -0.03
N LEU A 12 -2.70 -4.34 0.85
CA LEU A 12 -3.47 -4.13 2.09
C LEU A 12 -2.79 -3.09 3.00
N GLY A 13 -1.47 -3.12 3.11
CA GLY A 13 -0.71 -2.11 3.84
C GLY A 13 -0.86 -0.71 3.24
N LEU A 14 -0.80 -0.60 1.91
CA LEU A 14 -1.05 0.66 1.19
C LEU A 14 -2.47 1.18 1.43
N LEU A 15 -3.48 0.32 1.39
CA LEU A 15 -4.87 0.70 1.62
C LEU A 15 -5.10 1.22 3.03
N GLY A 16 -4.57 0.54 4.06
CA GLY A 16 -4.67 1.00 5.45
C GLY A 16 -3.93 2.32 5.68
N LEU A 17 -2.77 2.50 5.05
CA LEU A 17 -2.04 3.76 5.10
C LEU A 17 -2.79 4.88 4.40
N ALA A 18 -3.38 4.61 3.23
CA ALA A 18 -4.19 5.56 2.48
C ALA A 18 -5.45 5.98 3.25
N GLU A 19 -6.09 5.06 3.95
CA GLU A 19 -7.25 5.32 4.82
C GLU A 19 -6.87 6.21 6.01
N GLY A 20 -5.76 5.90 6.71
CA GLY A 20 -5.29 6.73 7.83
C GLY A 20 -4.81 8.12 7.43
N LEU A 21 -4.28 8.27 6.22
CA LEU A 21 -3.85 9.57 5.68
C LEU A 21 -4.97 10.33 4.95
N GLY A 22 -6.10 9.67 4.64
CA GLY A 22 -7.14 10.20 3.76
C GLY A 22 -6.66 10.52 2.33
N ASN A 23 -5.49 10.02 1.94
CA ASN A 23 -4.84 10.38 0.67
C ASN A 23 -3.98 9.23 0.14
N VAL A 24 -4.45 8.63 -0.96
CA VAL A 24 -3.78 7.51 -1.63
C VAL A 24 -2.45 7.92 -2.28
N SER A 25 -2.36 9.12 -2.86
CA SER A 25 -1.13 9.60 -3.49
C SER A 25 -0.02 9.82 -2.46
N LEU A 26 -0.40 10.31 -1.27
CA LEU A 26 0.53 10.48 -0.16
C LEU A 26 0.99 9.11 0.35
N ALA A 27 0.08 8.16 0.56
CA ALA A 27 0.42 6.80 0.96
C ALA A 27 1.35 6.11 -0.06
N CYS A 28 1.10 6.27 -1.36
CA CYS A 28 1.99 5.79 -2.42
C CYS A 28 3.39 6.40 -2.30
N LYS A 29 3.49 7.72 -2.08
CA LYS A 29 4.76 8.43 -1.92
C LYS A 29 5.53 7.98 -0.67
N TYR A 30 4.84 7.76 0.46
CA TYR A 30 5.44 7.23 1.69
C TYR A 30 5.99 5.81 1.53
N LEU A 31 5.34 5.00 0.69
CA LEU A 31 5.78 3.65 0.37
C LEU A 31 6.85 3.61 -0.74
N GLY A 32 7.29 4.77 -1.24
CA GLY A 32 8.32 4.88 -2.27
C GLY A 32 7.83 4.48 -3.67
N TYR A 33 6.51 4.45 -3.89
CA TYR A 33 5.96 4.36 -5.23
C TYR A 33 6.07 5.73 -5.90
N SER A 34 6.75 5.76 -7.06
CA SER A 34 6.94 6.96 -7.89
C SER A 34 5.68 7.33 -8.65
#